data_AF-A0A380KWN5-F1
#
_entry.id   AF-A0A380KWN5-F1
#
_cell.length_a   1.000
_cell.length_b   1.000
_cell.length_c   1.000
_cell.angle_alpha   90.00
_cell.angle_beta   90.00
_cell.angle_gamma   90.00
#
_symmetry.space_group_name_H-M   'P 1'
#
loop_
_entity.id
_entity.type
_entity.pdbx_description
1 polymer ?
#
loop_
_entity_poly.entity_id
_entity_poly.type
_entity_poly.pdbx_seq_one_letter_code
_entity_poly.pdbx_strand_id
1 'polypeptide(L)'
;MRWDFGQVYQKIRKSKGISQSQAAGNFCSRGHLSNIEKNKDVPSYELMEHLLRQIDMTFGEFDYICNYYKPSKRKNILVRISKYSSAVDTDELKEIAQLCEEYLQEMEDLPIQNVLNLVRVFIEIRTNGPSEKAYQLADIIWQDLKRRDTWYESDLRMLGAILYSFDFETIQETTGKILDSLARYRDYIDLQKVHFSILSN
;
A
#
# COMPACT_ATOMS: atom_id res chain seq x y z
N MET A 1 10.41 -11.62 0.51
CA MET A 1 11.10 -11.29 -0.76
C MET A 1 12.29 -12.23 -0.92
N ARG A 2 12.52 -12.77 -2.13
CA ARG A 2 13.72 -13.58 -2.41
C ARG A 2 14.94 -12.66 -2.36
N TRP A 3 15.97 -13.03 -1.59
CA TRP A 3 17.23 -12.29 -1.53
C TRP A 3 18.02 -12.33 -2.84
N ASP A 4 17.56 -13.10 -3.84
CA ASP A 4 18.23 -13.29 -5.12
C ASP A 4 17.51 -12.64 -6.32
N PHE A 5 16.88 -11.48 -6.10
CA PHE A 5 16.16 -10.72 -7.13
C PHE A 5 16.97 -10.53 -8.42
N GLY A 6 18.29 -10.38 -8.34
CA GLY A 6 19.18 -10.27 -9.49
C GLY A 6 19.21 -11.54 -10.35
N GLN A 7 19.17 -12.72 -9.73
CA GLN A 7 19.05 -13.97 -10.48
C GLN A 7 17.67 -14.12 -11.12
N VAL A 8 16.61 -13.65 -10.46
CA VAL A 8 15.26 -13.61 -11.04
C VAL A 8 15.25 -12.70 -12.27
N TYR A 9 15.79 -11.48 -12.17
CA TYR A 9 15.95 -10.56 -13.29
C TYR A 9 16.74 -11.20 -14.44
N GLN A 10 17.88 -11.84 -14.13
CA GLN A 10 18.69 -12.53 -15.13
C GLN A 10 17.90 -13.59 -15.90
N LYS A 11 17.13 -14.42 -15.18
CA LYS A 11 16.31 -15.48 -15.78
C LYS A 11 15.27 -14.89 -16.73
N ILE A 12 14.57 -13.83 -16.32
CA ILE A 12 13.56 -13.14 -17.14
C ILE A 12 14.20 -12.48 -18.36
N ARG A 13 15.29 -11.73 -18.18
CA ARG A 13 15.99 -11.07 -19.29
C ARG A 13 16.44 -12.08 -20.34
N LYS A 14 17.04 -13.20 -19.90
CA LYS A 14 17.49 -14.27 -20.79
C LYS A 14 16.32 -14.98 -21.49
N SER A 15 15.19 -15.22 -20.80
CA SER A 15 14.02 -15.84 -21.44
C SER A 15 13.38 -14.94 -22.49
N LYS A 16 13.46 -13.62 -22.33
CA LYS A 16 13.07 -12.62 -23.34
C LYS A 16 14.11 -12.44 -24.46
N GLY A 17 15.23 -13.17 -24.45
CA GLY A 17 16.28 -13.08 -25.47
C GLY A 17 17.09 -11.77 -25.44
N ILE A 18 17.00 -11.00 -24.35
CA ILE A 18 17.64 -9.69 -24.23
C ILE A 18 19.06 -9.89 -23.69
N SER A 19 20.08 -9.29 -24.30
CA SER A 19 21.47 -9.34 -23.80
C SER A 19 21.71 -8.35 -22.65
N GLN A 20 22.79 -8.54 -21.88
CA GLN A 20 23.16 -7.57 -20.83
C GLN A 20 23.46 -6.19 -21.42
N SER A 21 24.08 -6.11 -22.60
CA SER A 21 24.38 -4.83 -23.25
C SER A 21 23.11 -4.10 -23.69
N GLN A 22 22.11 -4.83 -24.21
CA GLN A 22 20.81 -4.24 -24.56
C GLN A 22 20.08 -3.73 -23.31
N ALA A 23 20.01 -4.55 -22.26
CA ALA A 23 19.31 -4.17 -21.02
C ALA A 23 20.02 -3.07 -20.22
N ALA A 24 21.34 -3.02 -20.25
CA ALA A 24 22.10 -1.96 -19.57
C ALA A 24 22.06 -0.64 -20.35
N GLY A 25 21.98 -0.72 -21.69
CA GLY A 25 22.02 0.44 -22.58
C GLY A 25 23.22 1.33 -22.29
N ASN A 26 22.97 2.64 -22.21
CA ASN A 26 23.94 3.63 -21.76
C ASN A 26 23.81 3.97 -20.27
N PHE A 27 22.90 3.32 -19.54
CA PHE A 27 22.57 3.66 -18.16
C PHE A 27 23.59 3.07 -17.17
N CYS A 28 24.08 1.85 -17.44
CA CYS A 28 25.15 1.26 -16.65
C CYS A 28 26.08 0.39 -17.50
N SER A 29 27.22 -0.01 -16.93
CA SER A 29 28.12 -0.93 -17.62
C SER A 29 27.56 -2.35 -17.60
N ARG A 30 27.87 -3.13 -18.64
CA ARG A 30 27.58 -4.58 -18.68
C ARG A 30 28.11 -5.31 -17.45
N GLY A 31 29.28 -4.89 -16.93
CA GLY A 31 29.88 -5.45 -15.72
C GLY A 31 29.03 -5.20 -14.49
N HIS A 32 28.53 -3.97 -14.31
CA HIS A 32 27.64 -3.62 -13.21
C HIS A 32 26.33 -4.42 -13.26
N LEU A 33 25.69 -4.51 -14.42
CA LEU A 33 24.51 -5.37 -14.58
C LEU A 33 24.83 -6.84 -14.27
N SER A 34 26.00 -7.35 -14.67
CA SER A 34 26.39 -8.72 -14.33
C SER A 34 26.57 -8.94 -12.83
N ASN A 35 27.01 -7.94 -12.06
CA ASN A 35 27.12 -8.06 -10.61
C ASN A 35 25.75 -8.06 -9.96
N ILE A 36 24.84 -7.18 -10.39
CA ILE A 36 23.44 -7.17 -9.96
C ILE A 36 22.81 -8.54 -10.21
N GLU A 37 22.96 -9.10 -11.41
CA GLU A 37 22.42 -10.43 -11.75
C GLU A 37 22.96 -11.59 -10.91
N LYS A 38 24.14 -11.40 -10.30
CA LYS A 38 24.76 -12.35 -9.38
C LYS A 38 24.46 -12.04 -7.92
N ASN A 39 23.60 -11.05 -7.65
CA ASN A 39 23.29 -10.48 -6.33
C ASN A 39 24.53 -9.98 -5.57
N LYS A 40 25.55 -9.50 -6.31
CA LYS A 40 26.75 -8.90 -5.71
C LYS A 40 26.58 -7.40 -5.46
N ASP A 41 25.72 -6.76 -6.25
CA ASP A 41 25.40 -5.34 -6.14
C ASP A 41 23.88 -5.15 -6.07
N VAL A 42 23.43 -4.15 -5.31
CA VAL A 42 22.03 -3.71 -5.26
C VAL A 42 21.88 -2.48 -6.15
N PRO A 43 20.98 -2.48 -7.15
CA PRO A 43 20.79 -1.32 -8.02
C PRO A 43 20.16 -0.15 -7.25
N SER A 44 20.45 1.07 -7.68
CA SER A 44 19.64 2.23 -7.27
C SER A 44 18.22 2.10 -7.82
N TYR A 45 17.29 2.92 -7.29
CA TYR A 45 15.91 2.94 -7.76
C TYR A 45 15.82 3.22 -9.27
N GLU A 46 16.55 4.23 -9.75
CA GLU A 46 16.55 4.66 -11.15
C GLU A 46 17.14 3.59 -12.07
N LEU A 47 18.21 2.91 -11.62
CA LEU A 47 18.79 1.80 -12.36
C LEU A 47 17.81 0.64 -12.44
N MET A 48 17.17 0.27 -11.33
CA MET A 48 16.20 -0.81 -11.33
C MET A 48 14.99 -0.49 -12.22
N GLU A 49 14.48 0.74 -12.16
CA GLU A 49 13.40 1.20 -13.03
C GLU A 49 13.80 1.10 -14.51
N HIS A 50 15.00 1.56 -14.87
CA HIS A 50 15.52 1.44 -16.23
C HIS A 50 15.57 -0.03 -16.68
N LEU A 51 16.18 -0.90 -15.87
CA LEU A 51 16.34 -2.32 -16.16
C LEU A 51 14.98 -3.01 -16.36
N LEU A 52 14.01 -2.75 -15.49
CA LEU A 52 12.65 -3.30 -15.60
C LEU A 52 11.94 -2.82 -16.86
N ARG A 53 12.07 -1.54 -17.24
CA ARG A 53 11.53 -1.01 -18.49
C ARG A 53 12.14 -1.68 -19.72
N GLN A 54 13.46 -1.95 -19.73
CA GLN A 54 14.11 -2.62 -20.86
C GLN A 54 13.59 -4.04 -21.09
N ILE A 55 13.11 -4.70 -20.04
CA ILE A 55 12.50 -6.03 -20.14
C ILE A 55 10.97 -5.97 -20.15
N ASP A 56 10.36 -4.81 -20.38
CA ASP A 56 8.89 -4.60 -20.37
C ASP A 56 8.23 -5.26 -19.14
N MET A 57 8.58 -4.74 -17.95
CA MET A 57 8.11 -5.26 -16.68
C MET A 57 7.90 -4.13 -15.69
N THR A 58 6.84 -4.23 -14.88
CA THR A 58 6.58 -3.29 -13.79
C THR A 58 7.23 -3.78 -12.49
N PHE A 59 7.47 -2.88 -11.54
CA PHE A 59 7.89 -3.28 -10.19
C PHE A 59 6.90 -4.25 -9.52
N GLY A 60 5.59 -4.05 -9.74
CA GLY A 60 4.55 -4.89 -9.16
C GLY A 60 4.58 -6.32 -9.70
N GLU A 61 4.71 -6.49 -11.01
CA GLU A 61 4.87 -7.81 -11.62
C GLU A 61 6.17 -8.47 -11.19
N PHE A 62 7.28 -7.72 -11.19
CA PHE A 62 8.57 -8.25 -10.80
C PHE A 62 8.60 -8.75 -9.35
N ASP A 63 8.01 -7.99 -8.42
CA ASP A 63 7.83 -8.43 -7.03
C ASP A 63 6.98 -9.71 -6.93
N TYR A 64 5.89 -9.79 -7.70
CA TYR A 64 5.05 -10.99 -7.76
C TYR A 64 5.83 -12.23 -8.22
N ILE A 65 6.66 -12.09 -9.26
CA ILE A 65 7.54 -13.18 -9.74
C ILE A 65 8.59 -13.53 -8.69
N CYS A 66 9.20 -12.53 -8.05
CA CYS A 66 10.16 -12.73 -6.95
C CYS A 66 9.54 -13.47 -5.77
N ASN A 67 8.23 -13.34 -5.55
CA ASN A 67 7.47 -14.07 -4.55
C ASN A 67 6.86 -15.37 -5.10
N TYR A 68 7.50 -16.01 -6.10
CA TYR A 68 7.10 -17.29 -6.70
C TYR A 68 5.70 -17.28 -7.32
N TYR A 69 5.35 -16.19 -8.01
CA TYR A 69 4.02 -16.02 -8.59
C TYR A 69 2.92 -16.14 -7.52
N LYS A 70 3.20 -15.64 -6.32
CA LYS A 70 2.23 -15.53 -5.22
C LYS A 70 2.28 -14.13 -4.63
N PRO A 71 1.15 -13.58 -4.17
CA PRO A 71 1.17 -12.35 -3.40
C PRO A 71 1.98 -12.57 -2.12
N SER A 72 2.81 -11.61 -1.75
CA SER A 72 3.45 -11.60 -0.43
C SER A 72 2.39 -11.51 0.69
N LYS A 73 2.74 -11.92 1.93
CA LYS A 73 1.85 -11.77 3.10
C LYS A 73 1.30 -10.34 3.19
N ARG A 74 2.20 -9.35 3.07
CA ARG A 74 1.87 -7.92 3.00
C ARG A 74 0.89 -7.58 1.88
N LYS A 75 1.15 -8.02 0.65
CA LYS A 75 0.29 -7.75 -0.51
C LYS A 75 -1.08 -8.42 -0.35
N ASN A 76 -1.15 -9.61 0.25
CA ASN A 76 -2.40 -10.30 0.54
C ASN A 76 -3.29 -9.44 1.45
N ILE A 77 -2.75 -8.95 2.58
CA ILE A 77 -3.46 -8.06 3.50
C ILE A 77 -4.00 -6.83 2.76
N LEU A 78 -3.13 -6.13 2.02
CA LEU A 78 -3.50 -4.90 1.30
C LEU A 78 -4.57 -5.14 0.22
N VAL A 79 -4.52 -6.27 -0.50
CA VAL A 79 -5.54 -6.61 -1.49
C VAL A 79 -6.86 -6.94 -0.81
N ARG A 80 -6.87 -7.71 0.29
CA ARG A 80 -8.10 -8.05 1.01
C ARG A 80 -8.80 -6.80 1.54
N ILE A 81 -8.07 -5.91 2.21
CA ILE A 81 -8.67 -4.66 2.70
C ILE A 81 -9.09 -3.72 1.56
N SER A 82 -8.39 -3.68 0.42
CA SER A 82 -8.82 -2.86 -0.72
C SER A 82 -10.12 -3.31 -1.37
N LYS A 83 -10.47 -4.59 -1.22
CA LYS A 83 -11.74 -5.17 -1.69
C LYS A 83 -12.86 -5.01 -0.67
N TYR A 84 -12.54 -4.49 0.53
CA TYR A 84 -13.54 -4.20 1.53
C TYR A 84 -14.62 -3.27 0.98
N SER A 85 -15.87 -3.68 1.18
CA SER A 85 -17.06 -2.86 0.96
C SER A 85 -18.00 -3.09 2.13
N SER A 86 -18.99 -2.22 2.30
CA SER A 86 -20.01 -2.38 3.35
C SER A 86 -20.75 -3.72 3.29
N ALA A 87 -20.75 -4.40 2.14
CA ALA A 87 -21.35 -5.72 1.93
C ALA A 87 -20.46 -6.91 2.38
N VAL A 88 -19.19 -6.69 2.71
CA VAL A 88 -18.27 -7.75 3.21
C VAL A 88 -18.70 -8.19 4.61
N ASP A 89 -18.59 -9.48 4.94
CA ASP A 89 -18.91 -10.04 6.25
C ASP A 89 -17.96 -9.52 7.35
N THR A 90 -18.45 -9.40 8.58
CA THR A 90 -17.65 -9.08 9.77
C THR A 90 -16.62 -10.17 10.06
N ASP A 91 -16.88 -11.44 9.71
CA ASP A 91 -15.90 -12.50 9.92
C ASP A 91 -14.67 -12.35 9.00
N GLU A 92 -14.84 -11.87 7.78
CA GLU A 92 -13.71 -11.53 6.90
C GLU A 92 -12.85 -10.39 7.49
N LEU A 93 -13.46 -9.41 8.17
CA LEU A 93 -12.71 -8.36 8.87
C LEU A 93 -11.86 -8.95 10.00
N LYS A 94 -12.40 -9.90 10.78
CA LYS A 94 -11.64 -10.57 11.85
C LYS A 94 -10.46 -11.36 11.28
N GLU A 95 -10.65 -12.06 10.16
CA GLU A 95 -9.55 -12.73 9.46
C GLU A 95 -8.46 -11.74 9.00
N ILE A 96 -8.85 -10.59 8.44
CA ILE A 96 -7.89 -9.55 8.04
C ILE A 96 -7.12 -9.03 9.25
N ALA A 97 -7.79 -8.77 10.38
CA ALA A 97 -7.13 -8.36 11.62
C ALA A 97 -6.11 -9.41 12.08
N GLN A 98 -6.49 -10.70 12.09
CA GLN A 98 -5.58 -11.78 12.44
C GLN A 98 -4.36 -11.83 11.51
N LEU A 99 -4.56 -11.72 10.19
CA LEU A 99 -3.46 -11.68 9.23
C LEU A 99 -2.51 -10.51 9.46
N CYS A 100 -3.03 -9.33 9.86
CA CYS A 100 -2.20 -8.19 10.23
C CYS A 100 -1.38 -8.47 11.48
N GLU A 101 -2.00 -9.02 12.53
CA GLU A 101 -1.34 -9.33 13.79
C GLU A 101 -0.22 -10.37 13.59
N GLU A 102 -0.48 -11.46 12.86
CA GLU A 102 0.51 -12.48 12.51
C GLU A 102 1.67 -11.90 11.70
N TYR A 103 1.39 -11.00 10.74
CA TYR A 103 2.44 -10.35 9.96
C TYR A 103 3.30 -9.41 10.81
N LEU A 104 2.68 -8.62 11.70
CA LEU A 104 3.35 -7.64 12.55
C LEU A 104 4.20 -8.29 13.66
N GLN A 105 3.98 -9.56 13.98
CA GLN A 105 4.87 -10.33 14.86
C GLN A 105 6.25 -10.59 14.23
N GLU A 106 6.33 -10.64 12.89
CA GLU A 106 7.56 -10.94 12.16
C GLU A 106 8.26 -9.68 11.64
N MET A 107 7.50 -8.62 11.36
CA MET A 107 7.98 -7.44 10.64
C MET A 107 7.24 -6.17 11.08
N GLU A 108 8.00 -5.14 11.45
CA GLU A 108 7.44 -3.81 11.69
C GLU A 108 7.03 -3.17 10.36
N ASP A 109 5.76 -2.75 10.25
CA ASP A 109 5.19 -2.15 9.03
C ASP A 109 4.04 -1.21 9.40
N LEU A 110 4.36 0.08 9.49
CA LEU A 110 3.43 1.13 9.89
C LEU A 110 2.13 1.13 9.05
N PRO A 111 2.17 1.00 7.71
CA PRO A 111 0.96 0.81 6.91
C PRO A 111 0.09 -0.37 7.33
N ILE A 112 0.66 -1.52 7.69
CA ILE A 112 -0.13 -2.69 8.12
C ILE A 112 -0.70 -2.48 9.53
N GLN A 113 0.02 -1.79 10.41
CA GLN A 113 -0.52 -1.36 11.71
C GLN A 113 -1.73 -0.43 11.54
N ASN A 114 -1.68 0.48 10.56
CA ASN A 114 -2.81 1.36 10.23
C ASN A 114 -4.02 0.57 9.70
N VAL A 115 -3.78 -0.45 8.86
CA VAL A 115 -4.84 -1.36 8.41
C VAL A 115 -5.48 -2.09 9.59
N LEU A 116 -4.69 -2.59 10.54
CA LEU A 116 -5.21 -3.24 11.74
C LEU A 116 -6.09 -2.31 12.58
N ASN A 117 -5.66 -1.07 12.80
CA ASN A 117 -6.45 -0.06 13.53
C ASN A 117 -7.78 0.22 12.82
N LEU A 118 -7.75 0.41 11.50
CA LEU A 118 -8.93 0.64 10.67
C LEU A 118 -9.93 -0.53 10.75
N VAL A 119 -9.43 -1.77 10.62
CA VAL A 119 -10.24 -2.98 10.71
C VAL A 119 -10.88 -3.12 12.09
N ARG A 120 -10.17 -2.79 13.16
CA ARG A 120 -10.72 -2.80 14.53
C ARG A 120 -11.87 -1.80 14.69
N VAL A 121 -11.75 -0.60 14.12
CA VAL A 121 -12.86 0.37 14.07
C VAL A 121 -14.07 -0.23 13.36
N PHE A 122 -13.88 -0.83 12.18
CA PHE A 122 -14.98 -1.41 11.41
C PHE A 122 -15.66 -2.59 12.13
N ILE A 123 -14.88 -3.48 12.76
CA ILE A 123 -15.42 -4.60 13.55
C ILE A 123 -16.26 -4.06 14.70
N GLU A 124 -15.76 -3.07 15.44
CA GLU A 124 -16.46 -2.49 16.58
C GLU A 124 -17.78 -1.82 16.15
N ILE A 125 -17.75 -0.99 15.10
CA ILE A 125 -18.96 -0.34 14.55
C ILE A 125 -20.01 -1.37 14.12
N ARG A 126 -19.59 -2.45 13.46
CA ARG A 126 -20.53 -3.48 12.98
C ARG A 126 -21.11 -4.35 14.10
N THR A 127 -20.34 -4.55 15.16
CA THR A 127 -20.76 -5.39 16.28
C THR A 127 -21.63 -4.61 17.26
N ASN A 128 -21.26 -3.35 17.54
CA ASN A 128 -21.81 -2.58 18.66
C ASN A 128 -22.35 -1.19 18.25
N GLY A 129 -22.34 -0.84 16.96
CA GLY A 129 -22.65 0.51 16.50
C GLY A 129 -21.54 1.52 16.84
N PRO A 130 -21.80 2.84 16.71
CA PRO A 130 -20.87 3.90 17.12
C PRO A 130 -20.80 3.97 18.66
N SER A 131 -20.19 2.95 19.27
CA SER A 131 -20.00 2.80 20.71
C SER A 131 -18.86 3.69 21.21
N GLU A 132 -18.78 3.92 22.52
CA GLU A 132 -17.64 4.64 23.13
C GLU A 132 -16.29 4.04 22.71
N LYS A 133 -16.21 2.71 22.62
CA LYS A 133 -15.02 2.00 22.15
C LYS A 133 -14.72 2.27 20.67
N ALA A 134 -15.74 2.40 19.82
CA ALA A 134 -15.55 2.80 18.42
C ALA A 134 -14.94 4.21 18.32
N TYR A 135 -15.45 5.17 19.11
CA TYR A 135 -14.89 6.52 19.19
C TYR A 135 -13.45 6.52 19.72
N GLN A 136 -13.12 5.73 20.75
CA GLN A 136 -11.75 5.60 21.26
C GLN A 136 -10.79 5.05 20.19
N LEU A 137 -11.21 4.02 19.44
CA LEU A 137 -10.40 3.46 18.35
C LEU A 137 -10.23 4.46 17.20
N ALA A 138 -11.27 5.22 16.87
CA ALA A 138 -11.22 6.27 15.86
C ALA A 138 -10.28 7.42 16.30
N ASP A 139 -10.31 7.81 17.58
CA ASP A 139 -9.43 8.85 18.11
C ASP A 139 -7.96 8.46 18.00
N ILE A 140 -7.58 7.19 18.24
CA ILE A 140 -6.19 6.73 18.04
C ILE A 140 -5.70 7.05 16.61
N ILE A 141 -6.55 6.81 15.60
CA ILE A 141 -6.23 7.10 14.20
C ILE A 141 -6.20 8.63 13.98
N TRP A 142 -7.16 9.37 14.54
CA TRP A 142 -7.24 10.82 14.41
C TRP A 142 -6.02 11.54 15.01
N GLN A 143 -5.61 11.15 16.21
CA GLN A 143 -4.46 11.74 16.91
C GLN A 143 -3.18 11.60 16.09
N ASP A 144 -3.04 10.54 15.28
CA ASP A 144 -1.94 10.39 14.34
C ASP A 144 -2.10 11.26 13.09
N LEU A 145 -3.26 11.21 12.45
CA LEU A 145 -3.55 11.94 11.22
C LEU A 145 -3.45 13.46 11.37
N LYS A 146 -3.91 14.01 12.50
CA LYS A 146 -3.94 15.47 12.72
C LYS A 146 -2.55 16.10 12.77
N ARG A 147 -1.52 15.32 13.11
CA ARG A 147 -0.12 15.79 13.18
C ARG A 147 0.56 15.88 11.80
N ARG A 148 -0.07 15.36 10.75
CA ARG A 148 0.54 15.28 9.42
C ARG A 148 0.32 16.59 8.67
N ASP A 149 1.35 17.16 8.07
CA ASP A 149 1.22 18.41 7.30
C ASP A 149 0.39 18.21 6.03
N THR A 150 0.67 17.14 5.30
CA THR A 150 0.03 16.80 4.03
C THR A 150 -0.63 15.44 4.13
N TRP A 151 -1.89 15.35 3.70
CA TRP A 151 -2.58 14.07 3.56
C TRP A 151 -2.38 13.51 2.17
N TYR A 152 -1.91 12.28 2.13
CA TYR A 152 -1.80 11.47 0.93
C TYR A 152 -2.97 10.49 0.84
N GLU A 153 -2.98 9.73 -0.24
CA GLU A 153 -4.03 8.78 -0.58
C GLU A 153 -4.43 7.82 0.57
N SER A 154 -3.44 7.22 1.25
CA SER A 154 -3.69 6.34 2.40
C SER A 154 -4.37 7.05 3.56
N ASP A 155 -4.11 8.35 3.70
CA ASP A 155 -4.56 9.16 4.83
C ASP A 155 -6.00 9.57 4.62
N LEU A 156 -6.34 9.91 3.37
CA LEU A 156 -7.71 10.12 2.94
C LEU A 156 -8.57 8.86 3.18
N ARG A 157 -8.06 7.66 2.90
CA ARG A 157 -8.78 6.42 3.25
C ARG A 157 -9.01 6.28 4.75
N MET A 158 -8.00 6.57 5.58
CA MET A 158 -8.14 6.51 7.04
C MET A 158 -9.13 7.56 7.56
N LEU A 159 -9.07 8.79 7.03
CA LEU A 159 -10.02 9.86 7.35
C LEU A 159 -11.45 9.45 7.03
N GLY A 160 -11.70 8.89 5.84
CA GLY A 160 -13.03 8.42 5.45
C GLY A 160 -13.60 7.36 6.38
N ALA A 161 -12.75 6.57 7.06
CA ALA A 161 -13.19 5.55 8.01
C ALA A 161 -13.52 6.09 9.41
N ILE A 162 -13.00 7.27 9.77
CA ILE A 162 -13.20 7.86 11.10
C ILE A 162 -14.02 9.15 11.06
N LEU A 163 -14.42 9.63 9.88
CA LEU A 163 -15.11 10.91 9.74
C LEU A 163 -16.41 10.99 10.57
N TYR A 164 -17.11 9.86 10.73
CA TYR A 164 -18.30 9.74 11.58
C TYR A 164 -18.04 10.12 13.06
N SER A 165 -16.78 10.08 13.50
CA SER A 165 -16.39 10.36 14.88
C SER A 165 -16.12 11.84 15.15
N PHE A 166 -16.07 12.68 14.11
CA PHE A 166 -15.70 14.08 14.25
C PHE A 166 -16.86 14.93 14.73
N ASP A 167 -16.55 15.88 15.62
CA ASP A 167 -17.49 16.94 15.96
C ASP A 167 -17.51 18.04 14.87
N PHE A 168 -18.46 18.95 15.00
CA PHE A 168 -18.68 20.01 14.03
C PHE A 168 -17.44 20.91 13.86
N GLU A 169 -16.76 21.24 14.95
CA GLU A 169 -15.57 22.09 14.95
C GLU A 169 -14.43 21.41 14.18
N THR A 170 -14.14 20.14 14.47
CA THR A 170 -13.12 19.35 13.77
C THR A 170 -13.42 19.24 12.27
N ILE A 171 -14.70 19.04 11.90
CA ILE A 171 -15.10 19.02 10.49
C ILE A 171 -14.80 20.38 9.82
N GLN A 172 -15.19 21.49 10.46
CA GLN A 172 -14.95 22.83 9.90
C GLN A 172 -13.46 23.11 9.69
N GLU A 173 -12.62 22.75 10.66
CA GLU A 173 -11.17 22.96 10.59
C GLU A 173 -10.48 22.10 9.54
N THR A 174 -10.98 20.88 9.32
CA THR A 174 -10.31 19.89 8.44
C THR A 174 -10.81 19.90 7.00
N THR A 175 -12.04 20.37 6.75
CA THR A 175 -12.68 20.30 5.42
C THR A 175 -11.82 20.89 4.31
N GLY A 176 -11.24 22.08 4.51
CA GLY A 176 -10.38 22.72 3.49
C GLY A 176 -9.21 21.83 3.08
N LYS A 177 -8.54 21.23 4.07
CA LYS A 177 -7.41 20.33 3.85
C LYS A 177 -7.81 19.01 3.19
N ILE A 178 -9.00 18.48 3.50
CA ILE A 178 -9.56 17.30 2.82
C ILE A 178 -9.74 17.64 1.33
N LEU A 179 -10.43 18.75 1.02
CA LEU A 179 -10.74 19.16 -0.35
C LEU A 179 -9.48 19.43 -1.17
N ASP A 180 -8.49 20.12 -0.61
CA ASP A 180 -7.21 20.38 -1.26
C ASP A 180 -6.47 19.07 -1.57
N SER A 181 -6.53 18.11 -0.65
CA SER A 181 -5.90 16.82 -0.84
C SER A 181 -6.59 16.00 -1.93
N LEU A 182 -7.92 15.95 -1.94
CA LEU A 182 -8.69 15.29 -3.00
C LEU A 182 -8.45 15.94 -4.37
N ALA A 183 -8.33 17.27 -4.43
CA ALA A 183 -8.05 17.98 -5.66
C ALA A 183 -6.72 17.56 -6.31
N ARG A 184 -5.66 17.31 -5.51
CA ARG A 184 -4.36 16.82 -6.01
C ARG A 184 -4.43 15.44 -6.65
N TYR A 185 -5.45 14.65 -6.31
CA TYR A 185 -5.63 13.28 -6.77
C TYR A 185 -6.68 13.12 -7.88
N ARG A 186 -7.24 14.22 -8.40
CA ARG A 186 -8.31 14.20 -9.41
C ARG A 186 -7.96 13.38 -10.66
N ASP A 187 -6.73 13.49 -11.14
CA ASP A 187 -6.28 12.82 -12.36
C ASP A 187 -5.61 11.46 -12.09
N TYR A 188 -5.56 11.04 -10.82
CA TYR A 188 -5.03 9.73 -10.45
C TYR A 188 -6.15 8.68 -10.56
N ILE A 189 -6.13 7.93 -11.66
CA ILE A 189 -7.20 7.03 -12.16
C ILE A 189 -7.77 6.07 -11.10
N ASP A 190 -6.98 5.67 -10.10
CA ASP A 190 -7.40 4.69 -9.08
C ASP A 190 -8.22 5.28 -7.92
N LEU A 191 -8.53 6.59 -7.89
CA LEU A 191 -9.07 7.25 -6.69
C LEU A 191 -10.57 7.57 -6.63
N GLN A 192 -11.35 7.16 -7.62
CA GLN A 192 -12.78 7.51 -7.65
C GLN A 192 -13.58 6.95 -6.47
N LYS A 193 -13.23 5.76 -5.95
CA LYS A 193 -13.94 5.15 -4.80
C LYS A 193 -13.68 5.88 -3.48
N VAL A 194 -12.45 6.34 -3.25
CA VAL A 194 -12.08 7.09 -2.04
C VAL A 194 -12.72 8.47 -2.07
N HIS A 195 -12.71 9.14 -3.23
CA HIS A 195 -13.41 10.41 -3.43
C HIS A 195 -14.90 10.28 -3.10
N PHE A 196 -15.59 9.27 -3.66
CA PHE A 196 -17.00 9.07 -3.39
C PHE A 196 -17.27 8.79 -1.90
N SER A 197 -16.50 7.89 -1.27
CA SER A 197 -16.70 7.53 0.13
C SER A 197 -16.56 8.71 1.09
N ILE A 198 -15.61 9.62 0.87
CA ILE A 198 -15.42 10.78 1.74
C ILE A 198 -16.55 11.80 1.51
N LEU A 199 -16.95 12.01 0.26
CA LEU A 199 -18.00 12.99 -0.10
C LEU A 199 -19.42 12.50 0.20
N SER A 200 -19.62 11.20 0.44
CA SER A 200 -20.92 10.60 0.72
C SER A 200 -21.24 10.41 2.21
N ASN A 201 -20.26 10.66 3.10
CA ASN A 201 -20.48 10.72 4.55
C ASN A 201 -21.13 12.05 4.91
#